data_AF-A0A2L2LYL2-F1
#
_entry.id   AF-A0A2L2LYL2-F1
#
_cell.length_a   1.000
_cell.length_b   1.000
_cell.length_c   1.000
_cell.angle_alpha   90.00
_cell.angle_beta   90.00
_cell.angle_gamma   90.00
#
_symmetry.space_group_name_H-M   'P 1'
#
loop_
_entity.id
_entity.type
_entity.pdbx_description
1 polymer ?
#
loop_
_entity_poly.entity_id
_entity_poly.type
_entity_poly.pdbx_seq_one_letter_code
_entity_poly.pdbx_strand_id
1 'polypeptide(L)'
;MHFSQRLAVIVLTCGLSAGLVGCGFHLKGTNPSIAPVAYSKMSLALPSNAEELEEKLSIHMGTAGVQLSNDPNAYVLRVLEYTPQRLRLNGKLVETLLRLSVTFRIEDAQGNPITEPRTIMASRSYQYDVATVNTDDQEQKFLKEVIIDDVAQQIVRQISSNRLPLVNPPVYTPNK
;
A
#
# COMPACT_ATOMS: atom_id res chain seq x y z
N MET A 1 54.05 -9.70 28.28
CA MET A 1 52.61 -10.01 28.46
C MET A 1 51.64 -8.92 27.96
N HIS A 2 52.10 -7.74 27.49
CA HIS A 2 51.20 -6.71 26.94
C HIS A 2 50.93 -6.81 25.43
N PHE A 3 51.74 -7.56 24.68
CA PHE A 3 51.60 -7.66 23.22
C PHE A 3 50.41 -8.54 22.81
N SER A 4 50.19 -9.63 23.53
CA SER A 4 49.05 -10.54 23.34
C SER A 4 47.71 -9.90 23.72
N GLN A 5 47.68 -9.08 24.78
CA GLN A 5 46.48 -8.32 25.15
C GLN A 5 46.10 -7.26 24.10
N ARG A 6 47.09 -6.57 23.51
CA ARG A 6 46.84 -5.57 22.45
C ARG A 6 46.34 -6.22 21.16
N LEU A 7 46.87 -7.39 20.80
CA LEU A 7 46.38 -8.16 19.65
C LEU A 7 44.94 -8.66 19.85
N ALA A 8 44.62 -9.16 21.05
CA ALA A 8 43.26 -9.63 21.36
C ALA A 8 42.24 -8.50 21.27
N VAL A 9 42.56 -7.30 21.78
CA VAL A 9 41.68 -6.13 21.68
C VAL A 9 41.44 -5.75 20.22
N ILE A 10 42.49 -5.67 19.39
CA ILE A 10 42.37 -5.30 17.97
C ILE A 10 41.50 -6.30 17.18
N VAL A 11 41.67 -7.60 17.41
CA VAL A 11 40.86 -8.64 16.73
C VAL A 11 39.39 -8.52 17.16
N LEU A 12 39.12 -8.22 18.42
CA LEU A 12 37.76 -8.13 18.95
C LEU A 12 37.03 -6.87 18.46
N THR A 13 37.72 -5.72 18.32
CA THR A 13 37.11 -4.51 17.72
C THR A 13 36.90 -4.64 16.21
N CYS A 14 37.80 -5.31 15.47
CA CYS A 14 37.67 -5.49 14.03
C CYS A 14 36.64 -6.57 13.65
N GLY A 15 36.52 -7.62 14.46
CA GLY A 15 35.47 -8.64 14.28
C GLY A 15 34.06 -8.09 14.54
N LEU A 16 33.91 -7.16 15.49
CA LEU A 16 32.62 -6.57 15.81
C LEU A 16 32.13 -5.58 14.73
N SER A 17 33.03 -4.82 14.08
CA SER A 17 32.66 -3.88 13.02
C SER A 17 32.27 -4.56 11.70
N ALA A 18 32.84 -5.72 11.38
CA ALA A 18 32.47 -6.50 10.19
C ALA A 18 31.03 -7.06 10.24
N GLY A 19 30.48 -7.26 11.44
CA GLY A 19 29.09 -7.68 11.62
C GLY A 19 28.05 -6.59 11.35
N LEU A 20 28.42 -5.30 11.47
CA LEU A 20 27.47 -4.19 11.29
C LEU A 20 27.24 -3.80 9.82
N VAL A 21 28.15 -4.14 8.91
CA VAL A 21 28.02 -3.80 7.47
C VAL A 21 27.28 -4.90 6.68
N GLY A 22 26.93 -6.01 7.33
CA GLY A 22 26.33 -7.20 6.70
C GLY A 22 24.80 -7.25 6.64
N CYS A 23 24.07 -6.25 7.15
CA CYS A 23 22.60 -6.34 7.23
C CYS A 23 21.88 -6.18 5.87
N GLY A 24 22.59 -6.03 4.75
CA GLY A 24 22.00 -6.00 3.40
C GLY A 24 21.03 -4.84 3.14
N PHE A 25 20.83 -3.94 4.10
CA PHE A 25 20.08 -2.69 3.95
C PHE A 25 20.85 -1.76 3.03
N HIS A 26 20.53 -1.85 1.75
CA HIS A 26 20.92 -0.82 0.79
C HIS A 26 19.84 0.26 0.82
N LEU A 27 20.27 1.52 0.72
CA LEU A 27 19.35 2.61 0.37
C LEU A 27 18.55 2.12 -0.84
N LYS A 28 17.21 2.15 -0.72
CA LYS A 28 16.34 1.97 -1.87
C LYS A 28 16.79 3.03 -2.86
N GLY A 29 17.52 2.61 -3.90
CA GLY A 29 18.21 3.52 -4.80
C GLY A 29 17.23 4.58 -5.28
N THR A 30 17.71 5.79 -5.56
CA THR A 30 16.91 6.92 -6.06
C THR A 30 16.36 6.68 -7.48
N ASN A 31 16.12 5.43 -7.86
CA ASN A 31 15.01 5.14 -8.74
C ASN A 31 13.77 5.41 -7.89
N PRO A 32 13.07 6.56 -8.04
CA PRO A 32 11.67 6.54 -7.69
C PRO A 32 11.10 5.26 -8.28
N SER A 33 10.21 4.60 -7.57
CA SER A 33 9.44 3.50 -8.15
C SER A 33 8.57 4.12 -9.24
N ILE A 34 9.19 4.54 -10.36
CA ILE A 34 8.53 5.02 -11.56
C ILE A 34 7.65 3.84 -11.86
N ALA A 35 6.33 4.06 -11.80
CA ALA A 35 5.40 3.04 -12.20
C ALA A 35 5.92 2.40 -13.49
N PRO A 36 5.83 1.07 -13.63
CA PRO A 36 6.28 0.40 -14.84
C PRO A 36 5.75 1.19 -16.04
N VAL A 37 6.55 1.38 -17.08
CA VAL A 37 6.17 2.22 -18.25
C VAL A 37 4.73 1.94 -18.70
N ALA A 38 4.29 0.67 -18.56
CA ALA A 38 2.94 0.18 -18.77
C ALA A 38 1.81 0.99 -18.09
N TYR A 39 1.98 1.51 -16.87
CA TYR A 39 0.93 2.21 -16.11
C TYR A 39 1.27 3.68 -15.81
N SER A 40 2.08 4.31 -16.65
CA SER A 40 2.51 5.71 -16.46
C SER A 40 1.38 6.73 -16.59
N LYS A 41 0.30 6.41 -17.31
CA LYS A 41 -0.91 7.24 -17.45
C LYS A 41 -2.15 6.42 -17.11
N MET A 42 -2.96 6.92 -16.18
CA MET A 42 -4.18 6.23 -15.74
C MET A 42 -5.34 7.19 -15.48
N SER A 43 -6.56 6.68 -15.54
CA SER A 43 -7.76 7.32 -14.98
C SER A 43 -8.31 6.49 -13.82
N LEU A 44 -9.14 7.11 -12.99
CA LEU A 44 -9.76 6.50 -11.83
C LEU A 44 -11.24 6.25 -12.10
N ALA A 45 -11.71 5.04 -11.80
CA ALA A 45 -13.13 4.68 -11.84
C ALA A 45 -13.54 4.05 -10.50
N LEU A 46 -14.14 4.86 -9.63
CA LEU A 46 -14.54 4.47 -8.28
C LEU A 46 -16.06 4.59 -8.09
N PRO A 47 -16.64 3.83 -7.14
CA PRO A 47 -18.02 4.02 -6.75
C PRO A 47 -18.20 5.36 -6.02
N SER A 48 -19.40 5.93 -6.08
CA SER A 48 -19.70 7.28 -5.56
C SER A 48 -19.48 7.45 -4.04
N ASN A 49 -19.46 6.35 -3.29
CA ASN A 49 -19.21 6.36 -1.84
C ASN A 49 -17.71 6.29 -1.46
N ALA A 50 -16.81 6.35 -2.44
CA ALA A 50 -15.37 6.22 -2.27
C ALA A 50 -14.58 7.48 -2.67
N GLU A 51 -15.20 8.67 -2.61
CA GLU A 51 -14.59 9.96 -2.96
C GLU A 51 -13.29 10.23 -2.17
N GLU A 52 -13.29 9.93 -0.86
CA GLU A 52 -12.09 10.09 -0.04
C GLU A 52 -10.95 9.15 -0.47
N LEU A 53 -11.28 7.94 -0.93
CA LEU A 53 -10.30 7.01 -1.48
C LEU A 53 -9.75 7.52 -2.82
N GLU A 54 -10.61 8.09 -3.68
CA GLU A 54 -10.21 8.70 -4.95
C GLU A 54 -9.21 9.84 -4.73
N GLU A 55 -9.48 10.73 -3.77
CA GLU A 55 -8.57 11.82 -3.39
C GLU A 55 -7.21 11.26 -2.95
N LYS A 56 -7.18 10.30 -2.01
CA LYS A 56 -5.92 9.71 -1.55
C LYS A 56 -5.17 8.98 -2.66
N LEU A 57 -5.87 8.24 -3.51
CA LEU A 57 -5.27 7.58 -4.68
C LEU A 57 -4.62 8.62 -5.61
N SER A 58 -5.29 9.74 -5.88
CA SER A 58 -4.74 10.79 -6.75
C SER A 58 -3.41 11.35 -6.25
N ILE A 59 -3.31 11.61 -4.95
CA ILE A 59 -2.11 12.13 -4.29
C ILE A 59 -0.97 11.09 -4.34
N HIS A 60 -1.27 9.85 -3.95
CA HIS A 60 -0.26 8.79 -3.88
C HIS A 60 0.22 8.35 -5.27
N MET A 61 -0.68 8.31 -6.26
CA MET A 61 -0.34 7.99 -7.65
C MET A 61 0.58 9.05 -8.25
N GLY A 62 0.29 10.34 -8.03
CA GLY A 62 1.17 11.43 -8.46
C GLY A 62 2.57 11.32 -7.83
N THR A 63 2.64 11.01 -6.53
CA THR A 63 3.91 10.79 -5.82
C THR A 63 4.68 9.57 -6.37
N ALA A 64 3.96 8.54 -6.83
CA ALA A 64 4.54 7.35 -7.48
C ALA A 64 4.89 7.56 -8.96
N GLY A 65 4.71 8.77 -9.51
CA GLY A 65 5.01 9.09 -10.90
C GLY A 65 3.97 8.59 -11.91
N VAL A 66 2.77 8.22 -11.45
CA VAL A 66 1.62 7.93 -12.32
C VAL A 66 0.89 9.23 -12.61
N GLN A 67 0.72 9.55 -13.89
CA GLN A 67 -0.01 10.73 -14.32
C GLN A 67 -1.50 10.39 -14.45
N LEU A 68 -2.33 11.07 -13.66
CA LEU A 68 -3.77 11.01 -13.87
C LEU A 68 -4.16 11.77 -15.12
N SER A 69 -4.91 11.13 -16.00
CA SER A 69 -5.30 11.68 -17.30
C SER A 69 -6.71 11.24 -17.68
N ASN A 70 -7.44 12.16 -18.31
CA ASN A 70 -8.74 11.89 -18.93
C ASN A 70 -8.58 11.51 -20.42
N ASP A 71 -7.38 11.13 -20.86
CA ASP A 71 -7.14 10.63 -22.21
C ASP A 71 -7.99 9.36 -22.44
N PRO A 72 -8.76 9.30 -23.54
CA PRO A 72 -9.53 8.11 -23.90
C PRO A 72 -8.69 6.83 -23.97
N ASN A 73 -7.38 6.92 -24.18
CA ASN A 73 -6.46 5.78 -24.27
C ASN A 73 -5.75 5.43 -22.95
N ALA A 74 -6.02 6.15 -21.86
CA ALA A 74 -5.41 5.87 -20.56
C ALA A 74 -5.94 4.55 -19.97
N TYR A 75 -5.08 3.82 -19.26
CA TYR A 75 -5.53 2.67 -18.47
C TYR A 75 -6.46 3.13 -17.35
N VAL A 76 -7.41 2.29 -16.98
CA VAL A 76 -8.38 2.61 -15.93
C VAL A 76 -8.08 1.78 -14.70
N LEU A 77 -7.82 2.44 -13.56
CA LEU A 77 -7.89 1.79 -12.26
C LEU A 77 -9.36 1.73 -11.84
N ARG A 78 -9.98 0.55 -11.97
CA ARG A 78 -11.37 0.34 -11.58
C ARG A 78 -11.46 -0.29 -10.21
N VAL A 79 -12.15 0.38 -9.30
CA VAL A 79 -12.60 -0.21 -8.04
C VAL A 79 -13.92 -0.94 -8.29
N LEU A 80 -13.90 -2.25 -8.06
CA LEU A 80 -15.05 -3.15 -8.23
C LEU A 80 -15.90 -3.19 -6.96
N GLU A 81 -15.26 -3.21 -5.80
CA GLU A 81 -15.94 -3.26 -4.49
C GLU A 81 -15.25 -2.32 -3.50
N TYR A 82 -16.06 -1.58 -2.75
CA TYR A 82 -15.61 -0.70 -1.67
C TYR A 82 -16.47 -0.96 -0.42
N THR A 83 -15.91 -1.66 0.55
CA THR A 83 -16.66 -2.21 1.70
C THR A 83 -16.08 -1.71 3.03
N PRO A 84 -16.52 -0.53 3.52
CA PRO A 84 -16.24 -0.08 4.88
C PRO A 84 -17.12 -0.83 5.88
N GLN A 85 -16.53 -1.30 6.98
CA GLN A 85 -17.20 -2.05 8.03
C GLN A 85 -16.83 -1.49 9.40
N ARG A 86 -17.84 -1.42 10.28
CA ARG A 86 -17.68 -1.10 11.70
C ARG A 86 -18.26 -2.25 12.51
N LEU A 87 -17.43 -2.88 13.32
CA LEU A 87 -17.81 -4.02 14.16
C LEU A 87 -17.57 -3.65 15.62
N ARG A 88 -18.60 -3.78 16.46
CA ARG A 88 -18.45 -3.65 17.92
C ARG A 88 -18.18 -5.04 18.49
N LEU A 89 -17.09 -5.15 19.24
CA LEU A 89 -16.65 -6.36 19.91
C LEU A 89 -16.97 -6.22 21.40
N ASN A 90 -17.85 -7.08 21.89
CA ASN A 90 -18.26 -7.08 23.29
C ASN A 90 -17.35 -8.00 24.10
N GLY A 91 -16.55 -7.42 25.00
CA GLY A 91 -15.71 -8.13 25.98
C GLY A 91 -15.77 -7.46 27.36
N LYS A 92 -14.73 -7.63 28.19
CA LYS A 92 -14.59 -6.87 29.46
C LYS A 92 -14.49 -5.35 29.23
N LEU A 93 -14.02 -4.96 28.05
CA LEU A 93 -14.04 -3.60 27.51
C LEU A 93 -14.80 -3.62 26.17
N VAL A 94 -15.45 -2.51 25.81
CA VAL A 94 -16.11 -2.34 24.51
C VAL A 94 -15.08 -1.85 23.51
N GLU A 95 -14.76 -2.67 22.52
CA GLU A 95 -13.83 -2.33 21.44
C GLU A 95 -14.60 -2.18 20.12
N THR A 96 -14.24 -1.19 19.33
CA THR A 96 -14.78 -1.00 17.99
C THR A 96 -13.68 -1.25 16.97
N LEU A 97 -13.91 -2.17 16.04
CA LEU A 97 -13.06 -2.45 14.89
C LEU A 97 -13.61 -1.76 13.64
N LEU A 98 -12.78 -0.92 13.03
CA LEU A 98 -12.98 -0.36 11.71
C LEU A 98 -12.19 -1.20 10.71
N ARG A 99 -12.83 -1.57 9.60
CA ARG A 99 -12.20 -2.31 8.50
C ARG A 99 -12.62 -1.70 7.18
N LEU A 100 -11.69 -1.59 6.24
CA LEU A 100 -11.96 -1.25 4.86
C LEU A 100 -11.41 -2.35 3.97
N SER A 101 -12.25 -2.90 3.09
CA SER A 101 -11.83 -3.84 2.04
C SER A 101 -12.14 -3.22 0.67
N VAL A 102 -11.15 -3.21 -0.21
CA VAL A 102 -11.26 -2.65 -1.57
C VAL A 102 -10.80 -3.69 -2.57
N THR A 103 -11.68 -4.07 -3.50
CA THR A 103 -11.37 -4.95 -4.62
C THR A 103 -11.23 -4.10 -5.88
N PHE A 104 -10.12 -4.20 -6.59
CA PHE A 104 -9.83 -3.40 -7.78
C PHE A 104 -9.16 -4.22 -8.88
N ARG A 105 -9.12 -3.66 -10.09
CA ARG A 105 -8.34 -4.18 -11.24
C ARG A 105 -7.91 -3.04 -12.16
N ILE A 106 -7.00 -3.33 -13.07
CA ILE A 106 -6.65 -2.44 -14.18
C ILE A 106 -7.37 -2.91 -15.44
N GLU A 107 -7.98 -1.96 -16.14
CA GLU A 107 -8.61 -2.15 -17.45
C GLU A 107 -7.90 -1.32 -18.51
N ASP A 108 -8.04 -1.73 -19.77
CA ASP A 108 -7.71 -0.87 -20.90
C ASP A 108 -8.77 0.23 -21.10
N ALA A 109 -8.50 1.12 -22.04
CA ALA A 109 -9.39 2.19 -22.47
C ALA A 109 -10.78 1.69 -22.96
N GLN A 110 -10.87 0.45 -23.40
CA GLN A 110 -12.10 -0.18 -23.91
C GLN A 110 -12.88 -0.89 -22.79
N GLY A 111 -12.35 -0.93 -21.56
CA GLY A 111 -12.95 -1.60 -20.41
C GLY A 111 -12.62 -3.09 -20.32
N ASN A 112 -11.69 -3.61 -21.13
CA ASN A 112 -11.25 -5.00 -21.01
C ASN A 112 -10.28 -5.14 -19.83
N PRO A 113 -10.41 -6.19 -19.00
CA PRO A 113 -9.53 -6.40 -17.87
C PRO A 113 -8.12 -6.79 -18.32
N ILE A 114 -7.11 -6.05 -17.85
CA ILE A 114 -5.70 -6.34 -18.05
C ILE A 114 -5.16 -7.20 -16.90
N THR A 115 -5.62 -6.92 -15.67
CA THR A 115 -5.23 -7.65 -14.46
C THR A 115 -6.40 -8.38 -13.84
N GLU A 116 -6.11 -9.49 -13.16
CA GLU A 116 -7.09 -10.13 -12.29
C GLU A 116 -7.49 -9.21 -11.13
N PRO A 117 -8.73 -9.33 -10.61
CA PRO A 117 -9.17 -8.61 -9.43
C PRO A 117 -8.26 -8.86 -8.22
N ARG A 118 -7.96 -7.81 -7.48
CA ARG A 118 -7.18 -7.88 -6.25
C ARG A 118 -7.87 -7.14 -5.12
N THR A 119 -7.89 -7.77 -3.94
CA THR A 119 -8.43 -7.17 -2.72
C THR A 119 -7.29 -6.70 -1.81
N ILE A 120 -7.42 -5.47 -1.32
CA ILE A 120 -6.57 -4.88 -0.28
C ILE A 120 -7.46 -4.53 0.91
N MET A 121 -6.94 -4.75 2.11
CA MET A 121 -7.70 -4.54 3.35
C MET A 121 -6.83 -3.86 4.40
N ALA A 122 -7.42 -2.92 5.13
CA ALA A 122 -6.83 -2.34 6.34
C ALA A 122 -7.87 -2.35 7.47
N SER A 123 -7.39 -2.38 8.70
CA SER A 123 -8.24 -2.28 9.89
C SER A 123 -7.55 -1.59 11.05
N ARG A 124 -8.33 -0.91 11.89
CA ARG A 124 -7.91 -0.30 13.15
C ARG A 124 -8.98 -0.52 14.19
N SER A 125 -8.59 -0.69 15.45
CA SER A 125 -9.53 -0.77 16.56
C SER A 125 -9.27 0.34 17.57
N TYR A 126 -10.33 0.72 18.28
CA TYR A 126 -10.30 1.72 19.34
C TYR A 126 -11.30 1.36 20.45
N GLN A 127 -11.07 1.88 21.65
CA GLN A 127 -11.97 1.67 22.78
C GLN A 127 -12.94 2.84 22.85
N TYR A 128 -14.23 2.53 22.84
CA TYR A 128 -15.28 3.55 22.92
C TYR A 128 -15.77 3.66 24.37
N ASP A 129 -15.45 4.77 25.04
CA ASP A 129 -16.03 5.08 26.36
C ASP A 129 -17.43 5.67 26.18
N VAL A 130 -18.44 4.91 26.58
CA VAL A 130 -19.86 5.31 26.52
C VAL A 130 -20.22 6.42 27.49
N ALA A 131 -19.31 6.90 28.35
CA ALA A 131 -19.57 8.00 29.27
C ALA A 131 -19.56 9.39 28.60
N THR A 132 -19.09 9.52 27.35
CA THR A 132 -18.86 10.80 26.65
C THR A 132 -19.87 11.12 25.53
N VAL A 133 -21.10 10.59 25.63
CA VAL A 133 -22.17 10.50 24.60
C VAL A 133 -22.54 11.80 23.82
N ASN A 134 -21.93 12.95 24.06
CA ASN A 134 -22.27 14.22 23.41
C ASN A 134 -21.18 14.84 22.51
N THR A 135 -20.06 14.16 22.27
CA THR A 135 -19.06 14.62 21.29
C THR A 135 -19.06 13.71 20.06
N ASP A 136 -19.11 14.31 18.86
CA ASP A 136 -18.74 13.63 17.61
C ASP A 136 -17.53 12.72 17.84
N ASP A 137 -17.60 11.45 17.40
CA ASP A 137 -16.52 10.46 17.57
C ASP A 137 -15.32 10.81 16.67
N GLN A 138 -14.52 11.78 17.11
CA GLN A 138 -13.36 12.32 16.40
C GLN A 138 -12.31 11.24 16.15
N GLU A 139 -12.14 10.31 17.10
CA GLU A 139 -11.23 9.19 16.96
C GLU A 139 -11.67 8.27 15.82
N GLN A 140 -12.96 7.92 15.74
CA GLN A 140 -13.47 7.13 14.61
C GLN A 140 -13.28 7.85 13.26
N LYS A 141 -13.53 9.16 13.20
CA LYS A 141 -13.33 9.94 11.97
C LYS A 141 -11.86 9.91 11.53
N PHE A 142 -10.94 10.20 12.45
CA PHE A 142 -9.51 10.13 12.19
C PHE A 142 -9.05 8.73 11.75
N LEU A 143 -9.50 7.68 12.45
CA LEU A 143 -9.11 6.31 12.10
C LEU A 143 -9.67 5.86 10.76
N LYS A 144 -10.85 6.36 10.36
CA LYS A 144 -11.39 6.16 9.00
C LYS A 144 -10.45 6.75 7.93
N GLU A 145 -9.99 7.99 8.12
CA GLU A 145 -9.06 8.63 7.18
C GLU A 145 -7.75 7.84 7.10
N VAL A 146 -7.23 7.37 8.25
CA VAL A 146 -6.01 6.55 8.33
C VAL A 146 -6.16 5.23 7.56
N ILE A 147 -7.27 4.50 7.70
CA ILE A 147 -7.44 3.24 6.97
C ILE A 147 -7.62 3.45 5.47
N ILE A 148 -8.26 4.54 5.06
CA ILE A 148 -8.44 4.90 3.64
C ILE A 148 -7.07 5.23 3.03
N ASP A 149 -6.26 6.03 3.72
CA ASP A 149 -4.90 6.37 3.29
C ASP A 149 -4.00 5.12 3.18
N ASP A 150 -4.04 4.22 4.18
CA ASP A 150 -3.28 2.97 4.19
C ASP A 150 -3.65 2.08 2.98
N VAL A 151 -4.95 1.92 2.70
CA VAL A 151 -5.42 1.18 1.53
C VAL A 151 -4.95 1.84 0.23
N ALA A 152 -5.08 3.16 0.08
CA ALA A 152 -4.63 3.88 -1.10
C ALA A 152 -3.12 3.67 -1.35
N GLN A 153 -2.29 3.85 -0.33
CA GLN A 153 -0.85 3.62 -0.43
C GLN A 153 -0.51 2.18 -0.84
N GLN A 154 -1.22 1.19 -0.28
CA GLN A 154 -1.03 -0.20 -0.63
C GLN A 154 -1.41 -0.50 -2.08
N ILE A 155 -2.53 0.03 -2.58
CA ILE A 155 -2.95 -0.09 -3.98
C ILE A 155 -1.88 0.49 -4.91
N VAL A 156 -1.46 1.74 -4.67
CA VAL A 156 -0.43 2.42 -5.48
C VAL A 156 0.89 1.65 -5.48
N ARG A 157 1.27 1.05 -4.35
CA ARG A 157 2.47 0.21 -4.25
C ARG A 157 2.36 -1.06 -5.10
N GLN A 158 1.20 -1.70 -5.18
CA GLN A 158 1.03 -2.88 -6.04
C GLN A 158 1.17 -2.50 -7.52
N ILE A 159 0.60 -1.35 -7.91
CA ILE A 159 0.69 -0.81 -9.27
C ILE A 159 2.14 -0.45 -9.61
N SER A 160 2.80 0.35 -8.77
CA SER A 160 4.16 0.85 -9.03
C SER A 160 5.25 -0.22 -8.96
N SER A 161 4.96 -1.38 -8.38
CA SER A 161 5.86 -2.53 -8.34
C SER A 161 5.53 -3.63 -9.34
N ASN A 162 4.55 -3.41 -10.23
CA ASN A 162 4.05 -4.39 -11.21
C ASN A 162 3.66 -5.75 -10.61
N ARG A 163 3.10 -5.77 -9.39
CA ARG A 163 2.76 -7.02 -8.69
C ARG A 163 1.34 -7.50 -8.95
N LEU A 164 0.71 -7.00 -10.01
CA LEU A 164 -0.65 -7.35 -10.38
C LEU A 164 -0.62 -8.50 -11.40
N PRO A 165 -1.24 -9.65 -11.11
CA PRO A 165 -1.32 -10.75 -12.07
C PRO A 165 -2.14 -10.33 -13.29
N LEU A 166 -1.62 -10.63 -14.48
CA LEU A 166 -2.29 -10.38 -15.75
C LEU A 166 -3.35 -11.46 -16.02
N VAL A 167 -4.47 -11.10 -16.65
CA VAL A 167 -5.52 -12.05 -17.05
C VAL A 167 -5.01 -13.05 -18.07
N ASN A 168 -4.20 -12.58 -19.04
CA ASN A 168 -3.51 -13.40 -20.02
C ASN A 168 -2.01 -13.14 -19.93
N PRO A 169 -1.23 -13.94 -19.17
CA PRO A 169 0.21 -13.78 -19.13
C PRO A 169 0.81 -14.09 -20.51
N PRO A 170 1.80 -13.32 -21.01
CA PRO A 170 2.48 -13.67 -22.24
C PRO A 170 3.12 -15.05 -22.10
N VAL A 171 2.77 -15.98 -22.99
CA VAL A 171 3.40 -17.30 -23.06
C VAL A 171 4.85 -17.10 -23.46
N TYR A 172 5.78 -17.22 -22.52
CA TYR A 172 7.20 -17.24 -22.83
C TYR A 172 7.51 -18.55 -23.55
N THR A 173 7.64 -18.51 -24.88
CA THR A 173 8.25 -19.59 -25.65
C THR A 173 9.77 -19.44 -25.54
N PRO A 174 10.49 -20.32 -24.83
CA PRO A 174 11.93 -20.31 -24.87
C PRO A 174 12.36 -20.62 -26.31
N ASN A 175 13.10 -19.71 -26.93
CA ASN A 175 13.77 -19.98 -28.20
C ASN A 175 14.66 -21.21 -28.03
N LYS A 176 14.44 -22.22 -28.88
CA LYS A 176 15.24 -23.43 -28.97
C LYS A 176 16.57 -23.16 -29.66
#